data_AF-A0A1I7TX30-F1
#
_entry.id   AF-A0A1I7TX30-F1
#
_cell.length_a   1.000
_cell.length_b   1.000
_cell.length_c   1.000
_cell.angle_alpha   90.00
_cell.angle_beta   90.00
_cell.angle_gamma   90.00
#
_symmetry.space_group_name_H-M   'P 1'
#
loop_
_entity.id
_entity.type
_entity.pdbx_description
1 polymer ?
#
loop_
_entity_poly.entity_id
_entity_poly.type
_entity_poly.pdbx_seq_one_letter_code
_entity_poly.pdbx_strand_id
1 'polypeptide(L)'
;MKPCCCNELRMTVSSKGCELHVEGYPIKYETPLEDKLEDSLRMIMEKMCDDLLFFIPDFQLNTITFRFDDHFSYNIFRPIYKQRFPQPLEVHTLVVKQFDRSLYVAYDIINPEKTRVREKHHLEEYADDIMKVSVERYECVDITDGVKAFTRTHCIKYFREGQEDVYVDEPNLVPPKKQK
;
A
#
# COMPACT_ATOMS: atom_id res chain seq x y z
N MET A 1 25.30 -6.96 12.01
CA MET A 1 24.76 -5.82 11.26
C MET A 1 23.59 -5.26 12.07
N LYS A 2 23.48 -3.93 12.23
CA LYS A 2 22.26 -3.35 12.79
C LYS A 2 21.11 -3.60 11.80
N PRO A 3 19.90 -3.94 12.25
CA PRO A 3 18.77 -4.02 11.35
C PRO A 3 18.63 -2.69 10.61
N CYS A 4 18.46 -2.77 9.29
CA CYS A 4 18.30 -1.60 8.44
C CYS A 4 16.94 -1.00 8.78
N CYS A 5 16.90 0.03 9.64
CA CYS A 5 15.67 0.71 9.99
C CYS A 5 15.13 1.37 8.71
N CYS A 6 14.15 0.74 8.07
CA CYS A 6 13.43 1.32 6.94
C CYS A 6 12.42 2.35 7.47
N ASN A 7 12.34 3.49 6.81
CA ASN A 7 11.36 4.53 7.08
C ASN A 7 10.15 4.40 6.13
N GLU A 8 10.38 3.95 4.90
CA GLU A 8 9.33 3.86 3.89
C GLU A 8 9.30 2.50 3.19
N LEU A 9 8.10 1.91 3.15
CA LEU A 9 7.79 0.70 2.39
C LEU A 9 6.56 0.94 1.51
N ARG A 10 6.59 0.42 0.29
CA ARG A 10 5.40 0.33 -0.57
C ARG A 10 5.23 -1.09 -1.07
N MET A 11 4.00 -1.58 -1.04
CA MET A 11 3.68 -2.94 -1.42
C MET A 11 2.54 -2.93 -2.42
N THR A 12 2.71 -3.65 -3.52
CA THR A 12 1.64 -3.93 -4.48
C THR A 12 1.31 -5.41 -4.44
N VAL A 13 0.04 -5.72 -4.23
CA VAL A 13 -0.51 -7.06 -4.14
C VAL A 13 -1.56 -7.22 -5.23
N SER A 14 -1.29 -8.11 -6.18
CA SER A 14 -2.12 -8.34 -7.35
C SER A 14 -2.05 -9.81 -7.77
N SER A 15 -3.10 -10.29 -8.41
CA SER A 15 -3.13 -11.59 -9.08
C SER A 15 -2.11 -11.69 -10.23
N LYS A 16 -1.65 -10.55 -10.77
CA LYS A 16 -0.61 -10.48 -11.81
C LYS A 16 0.82 -10.55 -11.27
N GLY A 17 1.00 -10.48 -9.94
CA GLY A 17 2.29 -10.47 -9.29
C GLY A 17 2.32 -9.55 -8.07
N CYS A 18 3.38 -9.68 -7.28
CA CYS A 18 3.60 -8.82 -6.11
C CYS A 18 4.90 -8.03 -6.28
N GLU A 19 4.95 -6.84 -5.69
CA GLU A 19 6.12 -5.99 -5.70
C GLU A 19 6.27 -5.28 -4.36
N LEU A 20 7.49 -5.28 -3.82
CA LEU A 20 7.87 -4.57 -2.61
C LEU A 20 8.89 -3.50 -2.96
N HIS A 21 8.65 -2.25 -2.55
CA HIS A 21 9.60 -1.15 -2.66
C HIS A 21 10.11 -0.83 -1.26
N VAL A 22 11.43 -0.91 -1.08
CA VAL A 22 12.11 -0.57 0.17
C VAL A 22 12.96 0.65 -0.08
N GLU A 23 12.64 1.79 0.53
CA GLU A 23 13.38 3.05 0.30
C GLU A 23 13.53 3.40 -1.20
N GLY A 24 12.51 3.09 -2.00
CA GLY A 24 12.51 3.31 -3.45
C GLY A 24 13.16 2.20 -4.30
N TYR A 25 13.73 1.16 -3.69
CA TYR A 25 14.30 0.02 -4.41
C TYR A 25 13.26 -1.10 -4.60
N PRO A 26 12.94 -1.47 -5.85
CA PRO A 26 11.94 -2.50 -6.12
C PRO A 26 12.50 -3.92 -5.98
N ILE A 27 11.74 -4.79 -5.33
CA ILE A 27 11.88 -6.24 -5.29
C ILE A 27 10.62 -6.81 -5.94
N LYS A 28 10.79 -7.49 -7.07
CA LYS A 28 9.69 -8.10 -7.82
C LYS A 28 9.57 -9.58 -7.48
N TYR A 29 8.35 -10.01 -7.24
CA TYR A 29 8.02 -11.40 -6.98
C TYR A 29 7.22 -11.93 -8.17
N GLU A 30 7.93 -12.62 -9.06
CA GLU A 30 7.31 -13.22 -10.24
C GLU A 30 6.50 -14.45 -9.85
N THR A 31 5.26 -14.53 -10.35
CA THR A 31 4.43 -15.71 -10.21
C THR A 31 5.04 -16.83 -11.05
N PRO A 32 5.37 -18.00 -10.46
CA PRO A 32 5.75 -19.16 -11.25
C PRO A 32 4.69 -19.48 -12.29
N LEU A 33 5.10 -19.96 -13.47
CA LEU A 33 4.20 -20.31 -14.58
C LEU A 33 3.36 -21.59 -14.33
N GLU A 34 3.13 -21.97 -13.06
CA GLU A 34 2.49 -23.23 -12.70
C GLU A 34 0.95 -23.15 -12.69
N ASP A 35 0.30 -24.29 -12.95
CA ASP A 35 -1.14 -24.47 -13.18
C ASP A 35 -2.07 -24.08 -12.00
N LYS A 36 -1.52 -23.62 -10.87
CA LYS A 36 -2.28 -23.23 -9.67
C LYS A 36 -1.93 -21.81 -9.24
N LEU A 37 -2.72 -20.86 -9.73
CA LEU A 37 -2.60 -19.44 -9.42
C LEU A 37 -2.61 -19.16 -7.92
N GLU A 38 -3.51 -19.78 -7.15
CA GLU A 38 -3.60 -19.55 -5.70
C GLU A 38 -2.33 -20.00 -4.95
N ASP A 39 -1.86 -21.23 -5.19
CA ASP A 39 -0.67 -21.77 -4.54
C ASP A 39 0.58 -20.94 -4.89
N SER A 40 0.68 -20.53 -6.16
CA SER A 40 1.74 -19.65 -6.66
C SER A 40 1.70 -18.28 -5.97
N LEU A 41 0.52 -17.65 -5.88
CA LEU A 41 0.32 -16.37 -5.20
C LEU A 41 0.65 -16.47 -3.70
N ARG A 42 0.22 -17.55 -3.05
CA ARG A 42 0.52 -17.80 -1.64
C ARG A 42 2.02 -17.87 -1.40
N MET A 43 2.75 -18.64 -2.21
CA MET A 43 4.21 -18.78 -2.08
C MET A 43 4.94 -17.44 -2.26
N ILE A 44 4.58 -16.63 -3.27
CA ILE A 44 5.23 -15.33 -3.48
C ILE A 44 4.89 -14.33 -2.38
N MET A 45 3.65 -14.34 -1.86
CA MET A 45 3.24 -13.46 -0.77
C MET A 45 3.90 -13.86 0.55
N GLU A 46 4.08 -15.15 0.81
CA GLU A 46 4.84 -15.64 1.95
C GLU A 46 6.30 -15.15 1.90
N LYS A 47 6.95 -15.27 0.74
CA LYS A 47 8.31 -14.76 0.54
C LYS A 47 8.40 -13.25 0.73
N MET A 48 7.45 -12.50 0.17
CA MET A 48 7.38 -11.04 0.35
C MET A 48 7.16 -10.67 1.82
N CYS A 49 6.33 -11.42 2.56
CA CYS A 49 6.17 -11.25 4.01
C CYS A 49 7.46 -11.56 4.79
N ASP A 50 8.20 -12.59 4.40
CA ASP A 50 9.49 -12.91 5.02
C ASP A 50 10.54 -11.79 4.77
N ASP A 51 10.57 -11.23 3.56
CA ASP A 51 11.42 -10.07 3.24
C ASP A 51 10.98 -8.84 4.03
N LEU A 52 9.68 -8.57 4.14
CA LEU A 52 9.16 -7.49 4.99
C LEU A 52 9.65 -7.63 6.43
N LEU A 53 9.52 -8.81 7.03
CA LEU A 53 9.98 -9.07 8.41
C LEU A 53 11.49 -8.83 8.57
N PHE A 54 12.29 -9.07 7.53
CA PHE A 54 13.71 -8.76 7.53
C PHE A 54 13.98 -7.23 7.58
N PHE A 55 13.18 -6.43 6.89
CA PHE A 55 13.34 -4.97 6.81
C PHE A 55 12.73 -4.20 8.00
N ILE A 56 11.70 -4.75 8.64
CA ILE A 56 11.00 -4.12 9.80
C ILE A 56 10.91 -5.08 10.99
N PRO A 57 12.05 -5.52 11.56
CA PRO A 57 12.05 -6.53 12.61
C PRO A 57 11.44 -6.06 13.93
N ASP A 58 11.30 -4.75 14.14
CA ASP A 58 10.63 -4.14 15.29
C ASP A 58 9.16 -3.79 15.02
N PHE A 59 8.66 -4.05 13.80
CA PHE A 59 7.30 -3.74 13.35
C PHE A 59 6.96 -2.25 13.39
N GLN A 60 7.97 -1.38 13.35
CA GLN A 60 7.79 0.08 13.33
C GLN A 60 8.25 0.67 12.01
N LEU A 61 7.48 1.62 11.47
CA LEU A 61 7.79 2.28 10.21
C LEU A 61 7.20 3.69 10.19
N ASN A 62 7.83 4.65 9.51
CA ASN A 62 7.21 5.96 9.34
C ASN A 62 6.04 5.90 8.35
N THR A 63 6.25 5.35 7.15
CA THR A 63 5.26 5.37 6.08
C THR A 63 5.13 4.04 5.38
N ILE A 64 3.94 3.43 5.41
CA ILE A 64 3.63 2.26 4.58
C ILE A 64 2.57 2.59 3.54
N THR A 65 2.79 2.14 2.31
CA THR A 65 1.78 2.17 1.26
C THR A 65 1.38 0.76 0.88
N PHE A 66 0.09 0.44 0.92
CA PHE A 66 -0.46 -0.77 0.32
C PHE A 66 -1.21 -0.42 -0.96
N ARG A 67 -1.01 -1.20 -2.01
CA ARG A 67 -1.80 -1.19 -3.22
C ARG A 67 -2.42 -2.58 -3.43
N PHE A 68 -3.74 -2.63 -3.50
CA PHE A 68 -4.48 -3.86 -3.81
C PHE A 68 -5.22 -3.67 -5.13
N ASP A 69 -4.83 -4.45 -6.15
CA ASP A 69 -5.42 -4.33 -7.48
C ASP A 69 -6.69 -5.17 -7.63
N ASP A 70 -6.82 -6.27 -6.87
CA ASP A 70 -7.99 -7.15 -6.93
C ASP A 70 -8.33 -7.80 -5.57
N HIS A 71 -9.60 -8.19 -5.43
CA HIS A 71 -10.13 -8.78 -4.20
C HIS A 71 -9.59 -10.20 -3.94
N PHE A 72 -9.24 -10.94 -4.98
CA PHE A 72 -8.76 -12.30 -4.88
C PHE A 72 -7.40 -12.36 -4.17
N SER A 73 -6.45 -11.56 -4.63
CA SER A 73 -5.11 -11.42 -4.03
C SER A 73 -5.16 -10.86 -2.61
N TYR A 74 -6.04 -9.88 -2.32
CA TYR A 74 -6.25 -9.38 -0.96
C TYR A 74 -6.71 -10.48 0.01
N ASN A 75 -7.65 -11.34 -0.42
CA ASN A 75 -8.16 -12.45 0.40
C ASN A 75 -7.10 -13.51 0.71
N ILE A 76 -6.11 -13.68 -0.15
CA ILE A 76 -4.96 -14.58 0.07
C ILE A 76 -3.93 -13.91 0.98
N PHE A 77 -3.63 -12.63 0.72
CA PHE A 77 -2.63 -11.86 1.45
C PHE A 77 -2.95 -11.73 2.94
N ARG A 78 -4.18 -11.36 3.30
CA ARG A 78 -4.52 -11.05 4.69
C ARG A 78 -4.30 -12.25 5.64
N PRO A 79 -4.73 -13.50 5.32
CA PRO A 79 -4.41 -14.67 6.13
C PRO A 79 -2.90 -14.94 6.26
N ILE A 80 -2.13 -14.77 5.18
CA ILE A 80 -0.67 -14.98 5.18
C ILE A 80 -0.01 -13.97 6.11
N TYR A 81 -0.36 -12.68 5.96
CA TYR A 81 0.12 -11.62 6.83
C TYR A 81 -0.14 -11.96 8.29
N LYS A 82 -1.38 -12.34 8.63
CA LYS A 82 -1.78 -12.66 10.01
C LYS A 82 -1.03 -13.88 10.58
N GLN A 83 -0.67 -14.86 9.74
CA GLN A 83 0.12 -16.02 10.18
C GLN A 83 1.60 -15.67 10.41
N ARG A 84 2.16 -14.76 9.60
CA ARG A 84 3.59 -14.41 9.62
C ARG A 84 3.91 -13.30 10.63
N PHE A 85 3.00 -12.35 10.82
CA PHE A 85 3.21 -11.20 11.70
C PHE A 85 2.57 -11.46 13.08
N PRO A 86 3.36 -11.47 14.16
CA PRO A 86 2.84 -11.70 15.51
C PRO A 86 2.02 -10.51 16.05
N GLN A 87 2.16 -9.33 15.45
CA GLN A 87 1.49 -8.11 15.87
C GLN A 87 1.22 -7.16 14.67
N PRO A 88 0.25 -6.23 14.79
CA PRO A 88 0.04 -5.19 13.79
C PRO A 88 1.24 -4.23 13.72
N LEU A 89 1.50 -3.62 12.55
CA LEU A 89 2.55 -2.62 12.41
C LEU A 89 2.17 -1.33 13.12
N GLU A 90 3.16 -0.71 13.75
CA GLU A 90 3.07 0.67 14.21
C GLU A 90 3.60 1.60 13.13
N VAL A 91 2.69 2.30 12.45
CA VAL A 91 3.05 3.22 11.36
C VAL A 91 2.56 4.63 11.66
N HIS A 92 3.36 5.64 11.34
CA HIS A 92 2.89 7.03 11.46
C HIS A 92 1.91 7.40 10.33
N THR A 93 2.21 6.97 9.11
CA THR A 93 1.45 7.24 7.89
C THR A 93 1.10 5.95 7.16
N LEU A 94 -0.19 5.72 6.96
CA LEU A 94 -0.73 4.62 6.17
C LEU A 94 -1.37 5.18 4.89
N VAL A 95 -0.89 4.75 3.72
CA VAL A 95 -1.53 5.01 2.43
C VAL A 95 -2.10 3.72 1.89
N VAL A 96 -3.38 3.71 1.50
CA VAL A 96 -4.04 2.54 0.90
C VAL A 96 -4.56 2.93 -0.48
N LYS A 97 -4.04 2.29 -1.52
CA LYS A 97 -4.44 2.45 -2.92
C LYS A 97 -5.27 1.25 -3.36
N GLN A 98 -6.44 1.49 -3.93
CA GLN A 98 -7.35 0.41 -4.31
C GLN A 98 -8.31 0.81 -5.43
N PHE A 99 -8.58 -0.13 -6.32
CA PHE A 99 -9.63 0.00 -7.33
C PHE A 99 -11.01 -0.34 -6.76
N ASP A 100 -11.09 -1.30 -5.85
CA ASP A 100 -12.33 -1.65 -5.16
C ASP A 100 -12.41 -0.96 -3.78
N ARG A 101 -13.51 -0.22 -3.55
CA ARG A 101 -13.78 0.49 -2.28
C ARG A 101 -14.08 -0.44 -1.12
N SER A 102 -14.45 -1.70 -1.40
CA SER A 102 -14.74 -2.72 -0.39
C SER A 102 -13.47 -3.20 0.33
N LEU A 103 -12.30 -3.01 -0.28
CA LEU A 103 -11.02 -3.35 0.31
C LEU A 103 -10.67 -2.36 1.42
N TYR A 104 -10.13 -2.87 2.51
CA TYR A 104 -9.64 -2.05 3.62
C TYR A 104 -8.49 -2.75 4.32
N VAL A 105 -7.50 -1.98 4.75
CA VAL A 105 -6.49 -2.49 5.69
C VAL A 105 -7.14 -2.61 7.06
N ALA A 106 -7.20 -3.84 7.56
CA ALA A 106 -7.81 -4.20 8.82
C ALA A 106 -6.85 -3.95 10.01
N TYR A 107 -7.40 -3.85 11.22
CA TYR A 107 -6.65 -3.54 12.44
C TYR A 107 -5.71 -4.67 12.91
N ASP A 108 -5.84 -5.86 12.33
CA ASP A 108 -4.88 -6.96 12.49
C ASP A 108 -3.59 -6.75 11.66
N ILE A 109 -3.60 -5.82 10.71
CA ILE A 109 -2.42 -5.47 9.90
C ILE A 109 -1.73 -4.21 10.44
N ILE A 110 -2.50 -3.18 10.77
CA ILE A 110 -1.99 -1.88 11.23
C ILE A 110 -2.58 -1.51 12.59
N ASN A 111 -1.74 -1.02 13.50
CA ASN A 111 -2.17 -0.43 14.76
C ASN A 111 -2.76 0.98 14.53
N PRO A 112 -4.09 1.16 14.66
CA PRO A 112 -4.73 2.46 14.43
C PRO A 112 -4.39 3.49 15.51
N GLU A 113 -3.92 3.07 16.69
CA GLU A 113 -3.61 4.00 17.78
C GLU A 113 -2.33 4.79 17.53
N LYS A 114 -1.38 4.16 16.83
CA LYS A 114 -0.08 4.73 16.46
C LYS A 114 -0.12 5.45 15.11
N THR A 115 -1.18 5.22 14.32
CA THR A 115 -1.38 5.86 13.02
C THR A 115 -1.88 7.29 13.18
N ARG A 116 -1.05 8.26 12.81
CA ARG A 116 -1.43 9.69 12.81
C ARG A 116 -2.14 10.08 11.53
N VAL A 117 -1.67 9.56 10.39
CA VAL A 117 -2.17 9.92 9.06
C VAL A 117 -2.63 8.66 8.34
N ARG A 118 -3.86 8.69 7.82
CA ARG A 118 -4.39 7.65 6.95
C ARG A 118 -4.89 8.27 5.65
N GLU A 119 -4.37 7.79 4.53
CA GLU A 119 -4.83 8.16 3.20
C GLU A 119 -5.50 6.97 2.53
N LYS A 120 -6.66 7.20 1.93
CA LYS A 120 -7.35 6.27 1.05
C LYS A 120 -7.35 6.85 -0.35
N HIS A 121 -6.72 6.14 -1.28
CA HIS A 121 -6.59 6.50 -2.68
C HIS A 121 -7.44 5.53 -3.47
N HIS A 122 -8.58 6.00 -3.95
CA HIS A 122 -9.44 5.20 -4.80
C HIS A 122 -9.09 5.47 -6.27
N LEU A 123 -8.63 4.43 -6.95
CA LEU A 123 -8.15 4.46 -8.32
C LEU A 123 -9.28 4.16 -9.31
N GLU A 124 -9.33 4.91 -10.40
CA GLU A 124 -10.29 4.76 -11.49
C GLU A 124 -9.55 4.95 -12.82
N GLU A 125 -9.73 4.03 -13.78
CA GLU A 125 -9.28 4.23 -15.15
C GLU A 125 -10.11 5.35 -15.79
N TYR A 126 -9.46 6.40 -16.30
CA TYR A 126 -10.15 7.58 -16.82
C TYR A 126 -10.20 7.64 -18.35
N ALA A 127 -9.05 7.87 -18.99
CA ALA A 127 -8.94 7.97 -20.44
C ALA A 127 -7.47 7.82 -20.84
N ASP A 128 -7.20 7.15 -21.96
CA ASP A 128 -5.85 6.70 -22.29
C ASP A 128 -5.24 5.99 -21.06
N ASP A 129 -3.93 6.00 -20.94
CA ASP A 129 -3.22 5.51 -19.74
C ASP A 129 -3.32 6.46 -18.53
N ILE A 130 -4.34 7.33 -18.45
CA ILE A 130 -4.54 8.25 -17.32
C ILE A 130 -5.41 7.59 -16.26
N MET A 131 -4.90 7.61 -15.03
CA MET A 131 -5.58 7.23 -13.81
C MET A 131 -6.14 8.47 -13.13
N LYS A 132 -7.42 8.41 -12.75
CA LYS A 132 -8.03 9.35 -11.81
C LYS A 132 -7.96 8.76 -10.41
N VAL A 133 -7.63 9.59 -9.42
CA VAL A 133 -7.53 9.17 -8.03
C VAL A 133 -8.27 10.12 -7.11
N SER A 134 -9.21 9.57 -6.36
CA SER A 134 -9.87 10.25 -5.25
C SER A 134 -9.06 9.99 -3.98
N VAL A 135 -8.44 11.02 -3.42
CA VAL A 135 -7.64 10.96 -2.21
C VAL A 135 -8.46 11.47 -1.03
N GLU A 136 -8.70 10.60 -0.06
CA GLU A 136 -9.24 10.97 1.24
C GLU A 136 -8.14 10.86 2.30
N ARG A 137 -7.77 11.98 2.92
CA ARG A 137 -6.77 12.01 3.98
C ARG A 137 -7.43 12.30 5.33
N TYR A 138 -7.10 11.49 6.31
CA TYR A 138 -7.48 11.63 7.71
C TYR A 138 -6.21 11.87 8.50
N GLU A 139 -6.16 12.96 9.26
CA GLU A 139 -5.00 13.32 10.08
C GLU A 139 -5.45 13.62 11.50
N CYS A 140 -4.84 12.93 12.47
CA CYS A 140 -5.06 13.20 13.89
C CYS A 140 -4.37 14.51 14.26
N VAL A 141 -5.15 15.49 14.69
CA VAL A 141 -4.65 16.85 14.99
C VAL A 141 -4.52 17.13 16.48
N ASP A 142 -5.38 16.53 17.32
CA ASP A 142 -5.34 16.73 18.77
C ASP A 142 -5.75 15.46 19.53
N ILE A 143 -5.19 15.32 20.73
CA ILE A 143 -5.61 14.36 21.74
C ILE A 143 -5.90 15.13 23.02
N THR A 144 -7.19 15.39 23.29
CA THR A 144 -7.63 16.05 24.52
C THR A 144 -8.44 15.04 25.32
N ASP A 145 -8.05 14.79 26.58
CA ASP A 145 -8.69 13.83 27.48
C ASP A 145 -8.90 12.41 26.88
N GLY A 146 -7.96 11.98 26.01
CA GLY A 146 -8.01 10.68 25.32
C GLY A 146 -8.92 10.64 24.08
N VAL A 147 -9.62 11.74 23.76
CA VAL A 147 -10.41 11.86 22.53
C VAL A 147 -9.52 12.35 21.40
N LYS A 148 -9.46 11.57 20.31
CA LYS A 148 -8.73 11.94 19.10
C LYS A 148 -9.60 12.79 18.19
N ALA A 149 -9.15 14.00 17.87
CA ALA A 149 -9.75 14.83 16.83
C ALA A 149 -9.03 14.59 15.49
N PHE A 150 -9.81 14.53 14.41
CA PHE A 150 -9.29 14.28 13.07
C PHE A 150 -9.73 15.37 12.09
N THR A 151 -8.81 15.85 11.27
CA THR A 151 -9.15 16.58 10.04
C THR A 151 -9.33 15.61 8.91
N ARG A 152 -10.38 15.81 8.10
CA ARG A 152 -10.60 15.06 6.86
C ARG A 152 -10.47 16.02 5.68
N THR A 153 -9.60 15.70 4.73
CA THR A 153 -9.53 16.38 3.45
C THR A 153 -9.84 15.40 2.32
N HIS A 154 -10.40 15.93 1.25
CA HIS A 154 -10.73 15.18 0.05
C HIS A 154 -10.29 15.98 -1.17
N CYS A 155 -9.58 15.32 -2.09
CA CYS A 155 -9.23 15.90 -3.38
C CYS A 155 -9.25 14.84 -4.48
N ILE A 156 -9.34 15.32 -5.72
CA ILE A 156 -9.22 14.49 -6.91
C ILE A 156 -7.91 14.89 -7.59
N LYS A 157 -7.14 13.90 -8.00
CA LYS A 157 -5.90 14.07 -8.75
C LYS A 157 -5.89 13.13 -9.96
N TYR A 158 -4.90 13.33 -10.82
CA TYR A 158 -4.68 12.52 -12.01
C TYR A 158 -3.19 12.18 -12.11
N PHE A 159 -2.88 10.99 -12.61
CA PHE A 159 -1.53 10.55 -12.94
C PHE A 159 -1.57 9.58 -14.11
N ARG A 160 -0.43 9.28 -14.72
CA ARG A 160 -0.35 8.30 -15.80
C ARG A 160 0.06 6.94 -15.27
N GLU A 161 -0.53 5.86 -15.78
CA GLU A 161 -0.21 4.49 -15.39
C GLU A 161 1.31 4.25 -15.45
N GLY A 162 1.88 3.79 -14.34
CA GLY A 162 3.33 3.60 -14.17
C GLY A 162 4.12 4.86 -13.78
N GLN A 163 3.47 6.00 -13.56
CA GLN A 163 4.06 7.29 -13.16
C GLN A 163 3.34 7.90 -11.95
N GLU A 164 3.15 7.09 -10.91
CA GLU A 164 2.54 7.50 -9.63
C GLU A 164 3.42 8.46 -8.80
N ASP A 165 4.58 8.86 -9.30
CA ASP A 165 5.42 9.89 -8.70
C ASP A 165 4.92 11.31 -9.01
N VAL A 166 4.01 11.48 -9.99
CA VAL A 166 3.51 12.79 -10.43
C VAL A 166 1.99 12.83 -10.43
N TYR A 167 1.42 13.51 -9.42
CA TYR A 167 -0.01 13.81 -9.33
C TYR A 167 -0.29 15.25 -9.78
N VAL A 168 -1.31 15.44 -10.60
CA VAL A 168 -1.77 16.77 -11.05
C VAL A 168 -3.27 16.96 -10.78
N ASP A 169 -3.72 18.21 -10.75
CA ASP A 169 -5.12 18.57 -10.47
C ASP A 169 -6.06 18.40 -11.68
N GLU A 170 -5.52 18.48 -12.90
CA GLU A 170 -6.31 18.38 -14.13
C GLU A 170 -5.71 17.31 -15.07
N PRO A 171 -6.53 16.54 -15.81
CA PRO A 171 -6.06 15.42 -16.63
C PRO A 171 -5.16 15.84 -17.80
N ASN A 172 -5.39 17.03 -18.39
CA ASN A 172 -4.57 17.64 -19.44
C ASN A 172 -3.18 18.07 -18.97
N LEU A 173 -2.95 18.15 -17.65
CA LEU A 173 -1.64 18.47 -17.06
C LEU A 173 -0.80 17.20 -16.81
N VAL A 174 -1.35 16.01 -17.03
CA VAL A 174 -0.63 14.75 -16.81
C VAL A 174 0.52 14.66 -17.82
N PRO A 175 1.78 14.58 -17.36
CA PRO A 175 2.92 14.51 -18.28
C PRO A 175 2.85 13.26 -19.16
N PRO A 176 3.52 13.27 -20.33
CA PRO A 176 3.60 12.10 -21.18
C PRO A 176 4.38 10.96 -20.50
N LYS A 177 4.19 9.73 -20.99
CA LYS A 177 4.97 8.57 -20.52
C LYS A 177 6.47 8.85 -20.67
N LYS A 178 7.21 8.71 -19.57
CA LYS A 178 8.68 8.68 -19.59
C LYS A 178 9.10 7.54 -20.53
N GLN A 179 9.92 7.85 -21.53
CA GLN A 179 10.57 6.82 -22.35
C GLN A 179 11.56 6.07 -21.45
N LYS A 180 11.47 4.74 -21.43
CA LYS A 180 12.41 3.86 -20.73
C LYS A 180 13.59 3.54 -21.61
#